data_AF-A0A1H9R7E8-F1
#
_entry.id   AF-A0A1H9R7E8-F1
#
_cell.length_a   1.000
_cell.length_b   1.000
_cell.length_c   1.000
_cell.angle_alpha   90.00
_cell.angle_beta   90.00
_cell.angle_gamma   90.00
#
_symmetry.space_group_name_H-M   'P 1'
#
loop_
_entity.id
_entity.type
_entity.pdbx_description
1 polymer ?
#
loop_
_entity_poly.entity_id
_entity_poly.type
_entity_poly.pdbx_seq_one_letter_code
_entity_poly.pdbx_strand_id
1 'polypeptide(L)'
;MDALEIMFGKRSIADKIAESKEGYKEEITEGAREKHVADSLVKRSDKKAIVPDKTGIEKATIKKTTTNKTDREKAIVKKTTVNRTDRDNDKADKGKDLVMASGVSTMQIKSVEKIKDKLSKRYIAFDTETTGFSAYNDRIIELGAVIFEDGKAVKSFGSLVNAGKRVPASATRVNNITNDMLADSPKEDVVYPEFVEFLGDAITGDTIICAHNASFDMRFLSATFERLGIDANIKFVDTLALCKKYVTGTCDHKQPTMAQYFNISQQDAHRAQSDALVCGGIMAELLKLM
;
A
#
# COMPACT_ATOMS: atom_id res chain seq x y z
N MET A 1 -1.35 19.14 -26.01
CA MET A 1 -0.70 17.84 -25.76
C MET A 1 -0.83 17.57 -24.28
N ASP A 2 -1.52 16.49 -23.94
CA ASP A 2 -1.88 16.15 -22.57
C ASP A 2 -0.68 15.50 -21.85
N ALA A 3 -0.55 15.68 -20.54
CA ALA A 3 0.63 15.22 -19.77
C ALA A 3 0.83 13.69 -19.87
N LEU A 4 -0.25 12.94 -20.09
CA LEU A 4 -0.20 11.49 -20.36
C LEU A 4 0.42 11.13 -21.71
N GLU A 5 0.22 11.95 -22.75
CA GLU A 5 0.71 11.67 -24.11
C GLU A 5 2.24 11.82 -24.18
N ILE A 6 2.79 12.70 -23.34
CA ILE A 6 4.22 12.90 -23.13
C ILE A 6 4.84 11.74 -22.32
N MET A 7 4.10 11.17 -21.35
CA MET A 7 4.61 10.09 -20.49
C MET A 7 4.52 8.69 -21.12
N PHE A 8 3.46 8.40 -21.88
CA PHE A 8 3.19 7.02 -22.31
C PHE A 8 3.34 6.78 -23.83
N GLY A 9 3.43 7.83 -24.64
CA GLY A 9 3.40 7.72 -26.09
C GLY A 9 2.07 7.17 -26.63
N LYS A 10 1.78 7.36 -27.92
CA LYS A 10 0.48 7.02 -28.56
C LYS A 10 0.14 5.52 -28.64
N ARG A 11 0.82 4.62 -27.93
CA ARG A 11 0.63 3.17 -28.03
C ARG A 11 -0.18 2.63 -26.85
N SER A 12 -1.08 1.69 -27.14
CA SER A 12 -1.95 1.06 -26.13
C SER A 12 -1.11 0.30 -25.10
N ILE A 13 -1.52 0.34 -23.83
CA ILE A 13 -0.90 -0.44 -22.73
C ILE A 13 -0.85 -1.94 -23.09
N ALA A 14 -1.84 -2.43 -23.84
CA ALA A 14 -1.88 -3.83 -24.31
C ALA A 14 -0.69 -4.19 -25.22
N ASP A 15 -0.20 -3.24 -26.02
CA ASP A 15 0.90 -3.47 -26.95
C ASP A 15 2.24 -3.60 -26.19
N LYS A 16 2.42 -2.83 -25.11
CA LYS A 16 3.62 -2.90 -24.26
C LYS A 16 3.70 -4.19 -23.43
N ILE A 17 2.55 -4.69 -22.98
CA ILE A 17 2.47 -5.98 -22.26
C ILE A 17 2.84 -7.14 -23.20
N ALA A 18 2.49 -7.06 -24.48
CA ALA A 18 2.84 -8.09 -25.46
C ALA A 18 4.36 -8.18 -25.72
N GLU A 19 5.07 -7.06 -25.86
CA GLU A 19 6.53 -7.04 -26.04
C GLU A 19 7.30 -7.56 -24.81
N SER A 20 6.81 -7.30 -23.58
CA SER A 20 7.45 -7.81 -22.36
C SER A 20 7.48 -9.35 -22.27
N LYS A 21 6.50 -10.04 -22.87
CA LYS A 21 6.43 -11.51 -22.90
C LYS A 21 7.47 -12.14 -23.83
N GLU A 22 7.95 -11.38 -24.82
CA GLU A 22 8.92 -11.85 -25.80
C GLU A 22 10.37 -11.64 -25.31
N GLY A 23 10.66 -10.49 -24.68
CA GLY A 23 11.96 -10.25 -24.04
C GLY A 23 12.23 -11.16 -22.82
N TYR A 24 11.18 -11.54 -22.09
CA TYR A 24 11.30 -12.45 -20.93
C TYR A 24 11.77 -13.87 -21.30
N LYS A 25 11.64 -14.29 -22.56
CA LYS A 25 12.13 -15.62 -22.99
C LYS A 25 13.64 -15.66 -23.22
N GLU A 26 14.27 -14.55 -23.59
CA GLU A 26 15.71 -14.51 -23.89
C GLU A 26 16.56 -14.41 -22.61
N GLU A 27 16.09 -13.71 -21.58
CA GLU A 27 16.86 -13.46 -20.36
C GLU A 27 17.02 -14.70 -19.46
N ILE A 28 16.07 -15.65 -19.51
CA ILE A 28 16.13 -16.91 -18.74
C ILE A 28 17.24 -17.84 -19.27
N THR A 29 17.56 -17.77 -20.56
CA THR A 29 18.60 -18.64 -21.15
C THR A 29 20.02 -18.23 -20.77
N GLU A 30 20.25 -16.97 -20.41
CA GLU A 30 21.60 -16.45 -20.18
C GLU A 30 21.98 -16.37 -18.69
N GLY A 31 21.01 -16.16 -17.79
CA GLY A 31 21.24 -16.03 -16.34
C GLY A 31 21.55 -17.33 -15.57
N ALA A 32 21.44 -18.50 -16.18
CA ALA A 32 21.54 -19.80 -15.48
C ALA A 32 22.97 -20.40 -15.44
N ARG A 33 24.01 -19.69 -15.89
CA ARG A 33 25.36 -20.28 -16.09
C ARG A 33 26.48 -19.90 -15.12
N GLU A 34 26.27 -19.05 -14.12
CA GLU A 34 27.37 -18.71 -13.19
C GLU A 34 26.92 -18.61 -11.72
N LYS A 35 27.28 -19.64 -10.92
CA LYS A 35 27.89 -19.53 -9.57
C LYS A 35 27.96 -20.90 -8.87
N HIS A 36 29.08 -21.58 -9.10
CA HIS A 36 29.71 -22.49 -8.14
C HIS A 36 31.17 -22.03 -7.96
N VAL A 37 31.83 -22.43 -6.85
CA VAL A 37 33.18 -22.04 -6.34
C VAL A 37 33.08 -20.87 -5.33
N ALA A 38 33.56 -20.93 -4.08
CA ALA A 38 34.21 -21.96 -3.26
C ALA A 38 34.18 -21.57 -1.77
N ASP A 39 34.48 -22.57 -0.95
CA ASP A 39 34.69 -22.61 0.50
C ASP A 39 35.89 -21.78 1.05
N SER A 40 35.74 -21.45 2.35
CA SER A 40 36.74 -21.58 3.45
C SER A 40 37.53 -20.36 3.99
N LEU A 41 37.65 -20.42 5.34
CA LEU A 41 38.66 -19.86 6.27
C LEU A 41 38.34 -18.49 6.94
N VAL A 42 38.54 -18.23 8.24
CA VAL A 42 38.64 -18.96 9.53
C VAL A 42 39.04 -17.91 10.62
N LYS A 43 38.54 -18.08 11.87
CA LYS A 43 39.01 -17.53 13.20
C LYS A 43 38.81 -16.03 13.49
N ARG A 44 37.95 -15.68 14.47
CA ARG A 44 38.14 -15.62 15.95
C ARG A 44 39.12 -14.55 16.43
N SER A 45 38.59 -13.53 17.12
CA SER A 45 39.25 -12.90 18.27
C SER A 45 38.22 -12.25 19.21
N ASP A 46 38.22 -12.73 20.44
CA ASP A 46 37.56 -12.15 21.62
C ASP A 46 38.00 -10.71 21.90
N LYS A 47 37.10 -9.87 22.43
CA LYS A 47 37.43 -8.88 23.46
C LYS A 47 36.20 -8.42 24.25
N LYS A 48 36.37 -8.48 25.58
CA LYS A 48 35.46 -8.15 26.68
C LYS A 48 35.05 -6.67 26.75
N ALA A 49 33.90 -6.50 27.40
CA ALA A 49 33.25 -5.29 27.87
C ALA A 49 34.09 -4.35 28.73
N ILE A 50 33.74 -3.06 28.70
CA ILE A 50 33.89 -2.10 29.82
C ILE A 50 32.65 -1.20 29.87
N VAL A 51 31.98 -1.21 31.02
CA VAL A 51 30.93 -0.28 31.49
C VAL A 51 31.61 0.86 32.24
N PRO A 52 31.00 2.07 32.29
CA PRO A 52 30.92 2.73 33.59
C PRO A 52 29.50 3.20 33.93
N ASP A 53 29.13 2.86 35.14
CA ASP A 53 28.04 3.36 35.97
C ASP A 53 28.43 4.73 36.57
N LYS A 54 27.49 5.69 36.66
CA LYS A 54 27.05 6.34 37.92
C LYS A 54 26.37 7.71 37.73
N THR A 55 25.19 7.80 38.37
CA THR A 55 24.61 8.97 39.11
C THR A 55 24.24 10.23 38.30
N GLY A 56 23.10 10.90 38.43
CA GLY A 56 21.92 10.84 39.31
C GLY A 56 21.25 12.23 39.34
N ILE A 57 19.90 12.25 39.45
CA ILE A 57 19.02 13.33 39.99
C ILE A 57 18.90 14.61 39.09
N GLU A 58 17.74 15.08 38.61
CA GLU A 58 16.57 15.62 39.33
C GLU A 58 15.23 15.46 38.57
N LYS A 59 14.17 15.25 39.36
CA LYS A 59 12.75 15.36 39.00
C LYS A 59 12.31 16.81 39.18
N ALA A 60 11.64 17.41 38.18
CA ALA A 60 10.82 18.60 38.37
C ALA A 60 9.35 18.30 38.05
N THR A 61 8.57 18.19 39.12
CA THR A 61 7.11 18.15 39.14
C THR A 61 6.57 19.56 38.92
N ILE A 62 5.75 19.78 37.89
CA ILE A 62 4.89 20.98 37.81
C ILE A 62 3.42 20.57 37.96
N LYS A 63 2.79 21.23 38.92
CA LYS A 63 1.45 20.99 39.45
C LYS A 63 0.36 21.31 38.42
N LYS A 64 -0.70 20.49 38.49
CA LYS A 64 -2.04 20.76 37.95
C LYS A 64 -2.56 22.09 38.49
N THR A 65 -3.17 22.89 37.61
CA THR A 65 -4.15 23.90 38.01
C THR A 65 -5.48 23.58 37.31
N THR A 66 -6.44 23.19 38.13
CA THR A 66 -7.85 22.99 37.80
C THR A 66 -8.56 24.31 37.99
N THR A 67 -9.35 24.76 37.02
CA THR A 67 -10.45 25.70 37.27
C THR A 67 -11.58 25.45 36.26
N ASN A 68 -12.66 24.86 36.75
CA ASN A 68 -13.99 24.94 36.14
C ASN A 68 -14.67 26.20 36.67
N LYS A 69 -15.31 26.99 35.81
CA LYS A 69 -16.67 27.50 36.05
C LYS A 69 -17.31 28.07 34.79
N THR A 70 -18.63 28.01 34.83
CA THR A 70 -19.66 28.07 33.81
C THR A 70 -20.15 29.49 33.46
N ASP A 71 -20.89 29.54 32.34
CA ASP A 71 -22.11 30.33 32.07
C ASP A 71 -22.08 31.71 31.39
N ARG A 72 -22.95 31.78 30.34
CA ARG A 72 -23.66 32.92 29.70
C ARG A 72 -22.84 33.74 28.68
N GLU A 73 -23.34 34.13 27.50
CA GLU A 73 -24.69 34.59 27.16
C GLU A 73 -24.97 34.58 25.62
N LYS A 74 -26.26 34.66 25.24
CA LYS A 74 -26.83 34.63 23.87
C LYS A 74 -27.06 36.04 23.29
N ALA A 75 -26.96 36.20 21.97
CA ALA A 75 -27.74 37.11 21.09
C ALA A 75 -27.41 36.73 19.61
N ILE A 76 -28.26 36.19 18.72
CA ILE A 76 -29.50 36.66 18.03
C ILE A 76 -29.32 38.08 17.44
N VAL A 77 -29.35 38.35 16.11
CA VAL A 77 -30.55 38.52 15.24
C VAL A 77 -30.16 38.79 13.76
N LYS A 78 -30.81 38.05 12.84
CA LYS A 78 -31.41 38.33 11.49
C LYS A 78 -30.65 39.21 10.45
N LYS A 79 -30.40 38.71 9.23
CA LYS A 79 -31.30 38.49 8.05
C LYS A 79 -31.33 39.72 7.13
N THR A 80 -30.90 39.58 5.87
CA THR A 80 -31.50 40.30 4.74
C THR A 80 -31.38 39.45 3.48
N THR A 81 -32.55 39.15 2.91
CA THR A 81 -32.79 38.55 1.61
C THR A 81 -33.22 39.67 0.68
N VAL A 82 -32.69 39.77 -0.54
CA VAL A 82 -33.39 40.40 -1.67
C VAL A 82 -33.06 39.65 -2.96
N ASN A 83 -34.11 39.16 -3.62
CA ASN A 83 -34.16 38.70 -5.01
C ASN A 83 -34.63 39.85 -5.91
N ARG A 84 -34.22 39.86 -7.20
CA ARG A 84 -35.07 39.89 -8.43
C ARG A 84 -34.24 40.23 -9.69
N THR A 85 -34.20 39.33 -10.69
CA THR A 85 -34.87 39.33 -12.04
C THR A 85 -34.15 40.25 -13.06
N ASP A 86 -33.92 39.95 -14.34
CA ASP A 86 -34.70 39.36 -15.44
C ASP A 86 -33.73 38.93 -16.60
N ARG A 87 -33.88 37.74 -17.21
CA ARG A 87 -34.31 37.46 -18.63
C ARG A 87 -33.41 37.96 -19.79
N ASP A 88 -32.79 37.03 -20.54
CA ASP A 88 -33.20 36.58 -21.90
C ASP A 88 -32.06 35.95 -22.77
N ASN A 89 -32.34 34.71 -23.21
CA ASN A 89 -32.04 33.97 -24.45
C ASN A 89 -30.65 33.89 -25.16
N ASP A 90 -30.18 32.63 -25.24
CA ASP A 90 -29.79 31.84 -26.43
C ASP A 90 -28.81 32.37 -27.49
N LYS A 91 -27.65 31.69 -27.62
CA LYS A 91 -27.35 30.77 -28.74
C LYS A 91 -26.06 29.96 -28.52
N ALA A 92 -26.09 28.73 -29.04
CA ALA A 92 -25.13 27.61 -28.99
C ALA A 92 -23.69 27.97 -29.47
N ASP A 93 -22.62 27.18 -29.30
CA ASP A 93 -22.43 25.73 -29.45
C ASP A 93 -20.94 25.37 -29.10
N LYS A 94 -20.68 24.08 -28.87
CA LYS A 94 -19.41 23.33 -28.97
C LYS A 94 -18.45 23.31 -27.77
N GLY A 95 -18.43 22.15 -27.12
CA GLY A 95 -17.34 21.72 -26.26
C GLY A 95 -17.80 20.99 -25.00
N LYS A 96 -18.62 19.93 -25.13
CA LYS A 96 -18.74 18.95 -24.05
C LYS A 96 -17.46 18.11 -24.07
N ASP A 97 -16.42 18.57 -23.40
CA ASP A 97 -15.35 17.67 -22.98
C ASP A 97 -15.91 16.79 -21.87
N LEU A 98 -16.44 15.66 -22.31
CA LEU A 98 -16.78 14.52 -21.48
C LEU A 98 -15.46 13.93 -20.95
N VAL A 99 -14.98 14.44 -19.82
CA VAL A 99 -13.82 13.86 -19.14
C VAL A 99 -14.25 12.49 -18.61
N MET A 100 -13.67 11.43 -19.15
CA MET A 100 -13.99 10.04 -18.85
C MET A 100 -13.98 9.80 -17.34
N ALA A 101 -15.07 9.23 -16.83
CA ALA A 101 -15.10 8.65 -15.49
C ALA A 101 -14.01 7.56 -15.43
N SER A 102 -13.05 7.70 -14.51
CA SER A 102 -11.94 6.75 -14.33
C SER A 102 -12.44 5.31 -14.27
N GLY A 103 -11.82 4.40 -15.02
CA GLY A 103 -12.21 2.99 -15.16
C GLY A 103 -11.74 2.09 -14.02
N VAL A 104 -11.48 2.64 -12.84
CA VAL A 104 -10.95 1.89 -11.70
C VAL A 104 -12.06 1.09 -11.03
N SER A 105 -11.82 -0.20 -10.84
CA SER A 105 -12.68 -1.11 -10.11
C SER A 105 -11.86 -2.02 -9.20
N THR A 106 -12.38 -2.27 -8.00
CA THR A 106 -11.82 -3.23 -7.05
C THR A 106 -12.90 -4.23 -6.64
N MET A 107 -12.59 -5.52 -6.68
CA MET A 107 -13.55 -6.58 -6.39
C MET A 107 -12.97 -7.59 -5.40
N GLN A 108 -13.60 -7.69 -4.23
CA GLN A 108 -13.23 -8.70 -3.25
C GLN A 108 -13.81 -10.07 -3.62
N ILE A 109 -12.95 -11.07 -3.71
CA ILE A 109 -13.35 -12.46 -3.90
C ILE A 109 -13.69 -13.07 -2.53
N LYS A 110 -14.95 -13.44 -2.34
CA LYS A 110 -15.46 -14.02 -1.08
C LYS A 110 -15.34 -15.54 -1.01
N SER A 111 -15.54 -16.22 -2.13
CA SER A 111 -15.47 -17.70 -2.24
C SER A 111 -14.07 -18.13 -2.68
N VAL A 112 -13.09 -17.97 -1.79
CA VAL A 112 -11.67 -18.24 -2.07
C VAL A 112 -11.43 -19.71 -2.42
N GLU A 113 -12.23 -20.63 -1.88
CA GLU A 113 -12.13 -22.07 -2.12
C GLU A 113 -12.35 -22.41 -3.60
N LYS A 114 -13.17 -21.63 -4.31
CA LYS A 114 -13.43 -21.82 -5.74
C LYS A 114 -12.26 -21.42 -6.63
N ILE A 115 -11.33 -20.61 -6.11
CA ILE A 115 -10.15 -20.12 -6.84
C ILE A 115 -8.85 -20.57 -6.19
N LYS A 116 -8.92 -21.51 -5.23
CA LYS A 116 -7.78 -22.00 -4.46
C LYS A 116 -6.64 -22.45 -5.37
N ASP A 117 -6.92 -23.27 -6.38
CA ASP A 117 -5.89 -23.79 -7.29
C ASP A 117 -5.17 -22.69 -8.07
N LYS A 118 -5.88 -21.59 -8.39
CA LYS A 118 -5.29 -20.43 -9.04
C LYS A 118 -4.38 -19.65 -8.08
N LEU A 119 -4.86 -19.40 -6.86
CA LEU A 119 -4.10 -18.73 -5.81
C LEU A 119 -2.88 -19.53 -5.36
N SER A 120 -2.98 -20.86 -5.26
CA SER A 120 -1.84 -21.71 -4.89
C SER A 120 -0.69 -21.60 -5.89
N LYS A 121 -0.99 -21.31 -7.17
CA LYS A 121 0.02 -21.11 -8.20
C LYS A 121 0.64 -19.72 -8.15
N ARG A 122 -0.17 -18.66 -8.10
CA ARG A 122 0.34 -17.28 -8.16
C ARG A 122 -0.61 -16.25 -7.58
N TYR A 123 -0.06 -15.32 -6.82
CA TYR A 123 -0.74 -14.12 -6.31
C TYR A 123 0.25 -13.01 -5.95
N ILE A 124 -0.26 -11.81 -5.69
CA ILE A 124 0.54 -10.68 -5.20
C ILE A 124 0.05 -10.32 -3.80
N ALA A 125 0.93 -10.38 -2.80
CA ALA A 125 0.65 -9.80 -1.50
C ALA A 125 0.92 -8.29 -1.53
N PHE A 126 0.06 -7.49 -0.89
CA PHE A 126 0.11 -6.03 -0.94
C PHE A 126 -0.15 -5.42 0.44
N ASP A 127 0.52 -4.31 0.72
CA ASP A 127 0.38 -3.51 1.92
C ASP A 127 0.75 -2.04 1.65
N THR A 128 0.19 -1.12 2.43
CA THR A 128 0.43 0.33 2.28
C THR A 128 0.64 1.02 3.62
N GLU A 129 1.53 2.02 3.61
CA GLU A 129 1.58 3.01 4.68
C GLU A 129 1.00 4.34 4.20
N THR A 130 0.25 5.02 5.06
CA THR A 130 -0.53 6.20 4.67
C THR A 130 -0.37 7.37 5.64
N THR A 131 -0.73 8.57 5.20
CA THR A 131 -0.76 9.76 6.06
C THR A 131 -1.94 9.79 7.04
N GLY A 132 -2.87 8.85 6.94
CA GLY A 132 -4.13 8.82 7.69
C GLY A 132 -5.11 7.76 7.18
N PHE A 133 -6.39 7.84 7.55
CA PHE A 133 -7.37 6.78 7.28
C PHE A 133 -8.36 7.08 6.15
N SER A 134 -8.33 8.28 5.57
CA SER A 134 -9.28 8.70 4.53
C SER A 134 -8.64 8.63 3.15
N ALA A 135 -8.99 7.65 2.32
CA ALA A 135 -8.44 7.54 0.96
C ALA A 135 -8.66 8.78 0.07
N TYR A 136 -9.66 9.60 0.38
CA TYR A 136 -9.91 10.85 -0.35
C TYR A 136 -8.96 11.97 0.10
N ASN A 137 -8.80 12.13 1.42
CA ASN A 137 -8.03 13.23 1.96
C ASN A 137 -6.54 12.89 2.10
N ASP A 138 -6.22 11.67 2.49
CA ASP A 138 -4.89 11.15 2.81
C ASP A 138 -4.19 10.55 1.59
N ARG A 139 -2.91 10.22 1.75
CA ARG A 139 -2.06 9.68 0.68
C ARG A 139 -1.35 8.41 1.14
N ILE A 140 -1.14 7.51 0.19
CA ILE A 140 -0.14 6.46 0.31
C ILE A 140 1.24 7.13 0.31
N ILE A 141 2.09 6.72 1.23
CA ILE A 141 3.47 7.22 1.39
C ILE A 141 4.50 6.09 1.40
N GLU A 142 4.05 4.84 1.43
CA GLU A 142 4.87 3.66 1.11
C GLU A 142 3.99 2.60 0.43
N LEU A 143 4.54 1.97 -0.61
CA LEU A 143 3.95 0.82 -1.29
C LEU A 143 4.82 -0.41 -1.02
N GLY A 144 4.17 -1.51 -0.65
CA GLY A 144 4.80 -2.82 -0.52
C GLY A 144 4.04 -3.86 -1.31
N ALA A 145 4.72 -4.59 -2.17
CA ALA A 145 4.12 -5.72 -2.87
C ALA A 145 5.10 -6.86 -3.06
N VAL A 146 4.62 -8.10 -2.99
CA VAL A 146 5.43 -9.30 -3.16
C VAL A 146 4.67 -10.31 -4.01
N ILE A 147 5.27 -10.74 -5.11
CA ILE A 147 4.76 -11.83 -5.93
C ILE A 147 5.12 -13.14 -5.25
N PHE A 148 4.11 -13.98 -5.08
CA PHE A 148 4.25 -15.36 -4.62
C PHE A 148 3.92 -16.32 -5.75
N GLU A 149 4.77 -17.34 -5.91
CA GLU A 149 4.54 -18.49 -6.79
C GLU A 149 4.72 -19.79 -6.01
N ASP A 150 3.76 -20.71 -6.13
CA ASP A 150 3.76 -21.98 -5.39
C ASP A 150 4.05 -21.82 -3.89
N GLY A 151 3.47 -20.76 -3.30
CA GLY A 151 3.63 -20.42 -1.88
C GLY A 151 4.98 -19.80 -1.49
N LYS A 152 5.85 -19.45 -2.45
CA LYS A 152 7.16 -18.85 -2.21
C LYS A 152 7.22 -17.43 -2.78
N ALA A 153 7.82 -16.50 -2.03
CA ALA A 153 8.11 -15.17 -2.55
C ALA A 153 9.18 -15.25 -3.65
N VAL A 154 8.89 -14.66 -4.81
CA VAL A 154 9.80 -14.71 -5.98
C VAL A 154 10.27 -13.32 -6.43
N LYS A 155 9.50 -12.27 -6.16
CA LYS A 155 9.86 -10.89 -6.50
C LYS A 155 9.15 -9.91 -5.57
N SER A 156 9.82 -8.83 -5.20
CA SER A 156 9.27 -7.78 -4.33
C SER A 156 9.40 -6.40 -4.95
N PHE A 157 8.46 -5.54 -4.60
CA PHE A 157 8.46 -4.10 -4.83
C PHE A 157 8.31 -3.39 -3.49
N GLY A 158 9.11 -2.36 -3.28
CA GLY A 158 9.05 -1.52 -2.09
C GLY A 158 9.51 -0.11 -2.43
N SER A 159 8.69 0.89 -2.13
CA SER A 159 9.07 2.29 -2.33
C SER A 159 8.36 3.22 -1.36
N LEU A 160 9.09 4.17 -0.80
CA LEU A 160 8.51 5.39 -0.27
C LEU A 160 7.93 6.22 -1.42
N VAL A 161 6.92 7.03 -1.12
CA VAL A 161 6.22 7.86 -2.11
C VAL A 161 6.06 9.28 -1.60
N ASN A 162 6.71 10.23 -2.26
CA ASN A 162 6.46 11.64 -2.05
C ASN A 162 5.15 12.05 -2.75
N ALA A 163 4.05 11.91 -2.03
CA ALA A 163 2.71 12.27 -2.50
C ALA A 163 2.36 13.76 -2.28
N GLY A 164 3.35 14.61 -1.99
CA GLY A 164 3.15 16.05 -1.75
C GLY A 164 2.28 16.37 -0.53
N LYS A 165 2.02 15.39 0.36
CA LYS A 165 1.20 15.54 1.56
C LYS A 165 2.04 15.34 2.82
N ARG A 166 1.93 16.30 3.75
CA ARG A 166 2.59 16.22 5.06
C ARG A 166 2.06 15.04 5.87
N VAL A 167 2.98 14.24 6.42
CA VAL A 167 2.70 13.14 7.36
C VAL A 167 2.48 13.72 8.76
N PRO A 168 1.31 13.51 9.39
CA PRO A 168 1.08 13.88 10.77
C PRO A 168 1.90 13.02 11.74
N ALA A 169 2.29 13.58 12.89
CA ALA A 169 3.05 12.84 13.90
C ALA A 169 2.34 11.58 14.41
N SER A 170 1.00 11.51 14.33
CA SER A 170 0.25 10.30 14.65
C SER A 170 0.49 9.16 13.68
N ALA A 171 0.63 9.45 12.38
CA ALA A 171 0.94 8.43 11.37
C ALA A 171 2.41 7.99 11.51
N THR A 172 3.34 8.94 11.65
CA THR A 172 4.77 8.65 11.89
C THR A 172 5.00 7.77 13.13
N ARG A 173 4.20 7.91 14.19
CA ARG A 173 4.30 7.02 15.38
C ARG A 173 3.93 5.57 15.10
N VAL A 174 3.17 5.31 14.04
CA VAL A 174 2.74 3.96 13.66
C VAL A 174 3.73 3.38 12.66
N ASN A 175 4.05 4.12 11.60
CA ASN A 175 4.81 3.60 10.46
C ASN A 175 6.28 4.05 10.41
N ASN A 176 6.70 4.88 11.35
CA ASN A 176 8.06 5.43 11.44
C ASN A 176 8.50 6.25 10.21
N ILE A 177 7.58 6.61 9.30
CA ILE A 177 7.88 7.43 8.13
C ILE A 177 7.81 8.91 8.51
N THR A 178 8.92 9.62 8.30
CA THR A 178 9.03 11.05 8.59
C THR A 178 8.84 11.89 7.33
N ASN A 179 8.53 13.19 7.51
CA ASN A 179 8.45 14.11 6.38
C ASN A 179 9.80 14.29 5.67
N ASP A 180 10.91 14.17 6.40
CA ASP A 180 12.27 14.29 5.84
C ASP A 180 12.58 13.09 4.94
N MET A 181 12.21 11.86 5.36
CA MET A 181 12.32 10.67 4.52
C MET A 181 11.54 10.83 3.20
N LEU A 182 10.36 11.46 3.26
CA LEU A 182 9.55 11.67 2.06
C LEU A 182 10.08 12.78 1.16
N ALA A 183 10.71 13.82 1.72
CA ALA A 183 11.29 14.91 0.94
C ALA A 183 12.34 14.41 -0.06
N ASP A 184 13.13 13.43 0.34
CA ASP A 184 14.18 12.80 -0.48
C ASP A 184 13.67 11.58 -1.29
N SER A 185 12.42 11.17 -1.09
CA SER A 185 11.84 10.00 -1.78
C SER A 185 11.29 10.32 -3.17
N PRO A 186 11.17 9.32 -4.06
CA PRO A 186 10.60 9.50 -5.38
C PRO A 186 9.14 9.97 -5.33
N LYS A 187 8.75 10.79 -6.31
CA LYS A 187 7.39 11.30 -6.45
C LYS A 187 6.46 10.27 -7.09
N GLU A 188 5.15 10.52 -6.99
CA GLU A 188 4.11 9.63 -7.53
C GLU A 188 4.24 9.37 -9.03
N ASP A 189 4.65 10.38 -9.81
CA ASP A 189 4.88 10.28 -11.26
C ASP A 189 6.05 9.37 -11.64
N VAL A 190 6.91 9.00 -10.69
CA VAL A 190 7.98 8.02 -10.85
C VAL A 190 7.55 6.65 -10.32
N VAL A 191 7.01 6.59 -9.09
CA VAL A 191 6.75 5.30 -8.43
C VAL A 191 5.58 4.54 -9.07
N TYR A 192 4.49 5.22 -9.43
CA TYR A 192 3.28 4.53 -9.89
C TYR A 192 3.44 3.87 -11.27
N PRO A 193 4.13 4.46 -12.26
CA PRO A 193 4.47 3.74 -13.49
C PRO A 193 5.22 2.43 -13.23
N GLU A 194 6.26 2.45 -12.39
CA GLU A 194 7.03 1.26 -12.01
C GLU A 194 6.16 0.24 -11.27
N PHE A 195 5.27 0.73 -10.39
CA PHE A 195 4.36 -0.12 -9.64
C PHE A 195 3.32 -0.80 -10.53
N VAL A 196 2.78 -0.09 -11.52
CA VAL A 196 1.85 -0.66 -12.52
C VAL A 196 2.55 -1.73 -13.35
N GLU A 197 3.78 -1.50 -13.76
CA GLU A 197 4.60 -2.50 -14.44
C GLU A 197 4.82 -3.75 -13.56
N PHE A 198 5.13 -3.55 -12.28
CA PHE A 198 5.27 -4.64 -11.32
C PHE A 198 3.98 -5.45 -11.13
N LEU A 199 2.84 -4.78 -11.04
CA LEU A 199 1.52 -5.43 -10.91
C LEU A 199 1.19 -6.28 -12.13
N GLY A 200 1.62 -5.86 -13.33
CA GLY A 200 1.41 -6.60 -14.57
C GLY A 200 -0.06 -6.96 -14.80
N ASP A 201 -0.35 -8.24 -14.97
CA ASP A 201 -1.71 -8.75 -15.21
C ASP A 201 -2.64 -8.69 -13.99
N ALA A 202 -2.14 -8.28 -12.81
CA ALA A 202 -3.01 -7.93 -11.69
C ALA A 202 -3.83 -6.66 -11.98
N ILE A 203 -3.33 -5.74 -12.84
CA ILE A 203 -4.06 -4.52 -13.21
C ILE A 203 -5.35 -4.83 -13.99
N THR A 204 -5.41 -5.97 -14.67
CA THR A 204 -6.60 -6.45 -15.42
C THR A 204 -7.41 -7.49 -14.62
N GLY A 205 -6.95 -7.86 -13.43
CA GLY A 205 -7.63 -8.80 -12.54
C GLY A 205 -7.41 -10.26 -12.91
N ASP A 206 -6.34 -10.56 -13.65
CA ASP A 206 -5.91 -11.91 -13.98
C ASP A 206 -5.10 -12.51 -12.84
N THR A 207 -4.12 -11.79 -12.28
CA THR A 207 -3.50 -12.15 -11.00
C THR A 207 -4.27 -11.55 -9.84
N ILE A 208 -4.49 -12.35 -8.79
CA ILE A 208 -5.23 -11.93 -7.60
C ILE A 208 -4.27 -11.27 -6.61
N ILE A 209 -4.71 -10.16 -6.01
CA ILE A 209 -4.00 -9.51 -4.90
C ILE A 209 -4.51 -10.07 -3.56
N CYS A 210 -3.65 -10.26 -2.57
CA CYS A 210 -4.06 -10.47 -1.19
C CYS A 210 -3.49 -9.39 -0.28
N ALA A 211 -4.29 -8.93 0.68
CA ALA A 211 -3.85 -7.99 1.71
C ALA A 211 -4.53 -8.34 3.04
N HIS A 212 -4.01 -7.84 4.15
CA HIS A 212 -4.56 -8.11 5.48
C HIS A 212 -5.43 -6.94 5.90
N ASN A 213 -6.74 -7.17 6.13
CA ASN A 213 -7.72 -6.08 6.20
C ASN A 213 -7.81 -5.29 4.86
N ALA A 214 -7.76 -6.05 3.76
CA ALA A 214 -7.52 -5.57 2.39
C ALA A 214 -8.39 -4.40 1.92
N SER A 215 -9.61 -4.25 2.45
CA SER A 215 -10.47 -3.11 2.11
C SER A 215 -9.84 -1.75 2.45
N PHE A 216 -8.88 -1.69 3.38
CA PHE A 216 -8.10 -0.49 3.68
C PHE A 216 -7.13 -0.15 2.55
N ASP A 217 -6.27 -1.07 2.14
CA ASP A 217 -5.28 -0.83 1.10
C ASP A 217 -5.94 -0.59 -0.27
N MET A 218 -6.96 -1.39 -0.60
CA MET A 218 -7.64 -1.32 -1.90
C MET A 218 -8.36 0.00 -2.13
N ARG A 219 -8.96 0.63 -1.11
CA ARG A 219 -9.60 1.95 -1.29
C ARG A 219 -8.57 3.06 -1.50
N PHE A 220 -7.40 2.97 -0.86
CA PHE A 220 -6.31 3.94 -1.04
C PHE A 220 -5.68 3.79 -2.42
N LEU A 221 -5.48 2.55 -2.87
CA LEU A 221 -4.99 2.25 -4.20
C LEU A 221 -5.97 2.73 -5.28
N SER A 222 -7.27 2.43 -5.12
CA SER A 222 -8.33 2.88 -6.03
C SER A 222 -8.35 4.41 -6.15
N ALA A 223 -8.44 5.13 -5.03
CA ALA A 223 -8.47 6.59 -5.02
C ALA A 223 -7.19 7.21 -5.63
N THR A 224 -6.05 6.54 -5.48
CA THR A 224 -4.80 7.00 -6.08
C THR A 224 -4.79 6.77 -7.59
N PHE A 225 -5.18 5.60 -8.06
CA PHE A 225 -5.28 5.31 -9.50
C PHE A 225 -6.30 6.22 -10.19
N GLU A 226 -7.46 6.46 -9.58
CA GLU A 226 -8.46 7.40 -10.08
C GLU A 226 -7.88 8.81 -10.22
N ARG A 227 -7.17 9.29 -9.19
CA ARG A 227 -6.53 10.62 -9.19
C ARG A 227 -5.42 10.75 -10.22
N LEU A 228 -4.71 9.67 -10.50
CA LEU A 228 -3.61 9.64 -11.47
C LEU A 228 -4.06 9.26 -12.89
N GLY A 229 -5.36 8.99 -13.10
CA GLY A 229 -5.89 8.58 -14.40
C GLY A 229 -5.41 7.20 -14.86
N ILE A 230 -5.14 6.30 -13.92
CA ILE A 230 -4.71 4.92 -14.18
C ILE A 230 -5.95 4.03 -14.15
N ASP A 231 -6.29 3.38 -15.26
CA ASP A 231 -7.38 2.39 -15.29
C ASP A 231 -6.92 1.07 -14.69
N ALA A 232 -7.79 0.44 -13.88
CA ALA A 232 -7.50 -0.84 -13.25
C ALA A 232 -8.77 -1.63 -12.92
N ASN A 233 -8.68 -2.95 -13.00
CA ASN A 233 -9.68 -3.90 -12.53
C ASN A 233 -9.03 -4.89 -11.56
N ILE A 234 -8.92 -4.49 -10.29
CA ILE A 234 -8.22 -5.28 -9.28
C ILE A 234 -9.17 -6.29 -8.65
N LYS A 235 -8.78 -7.56 -8.65
CA LYS A 235 -9.44 -8.59 -7.83
C LYS A 235 -8.58 -8.92 -6.64
N PHE A 236 -9.20 -8.98 -5.45
CA PHE A 236 -8.44 -9.18 -4.23
C PHE A 236 -9.10 -10.13 -3.21
N VAL A 237 -8.28 -10.64 -2.29
CA VAL A 237 -8.68 -11.46 -1.15
C VAL A 237 -8.19 -10.81 0.14
N ASP A 238 -8.98 -10.95 1.21
CA ASP A 238 -8.65 -10.43 2.53
C ASP A 238 -8.21 -11.55 3.46
N THR A 239 -6.93 -11.57 3.81
CA THR A 239 -6.35 -12.62 4.67
C THR A 239 -6.87 -12.53 6.10
N LEU A 240 -7.31 -11.37 6.59
CA LEU A 240 -7.92 -11.24 7.92
C LEU A 240 -9.24 -12.01 7.99
N ALA A 241 -10.06 -11.90 6.95
CA ALA A 241 -11.34 -12.63 6.86
C ALA A 241 -11.11 -14.14 6.79
N LEU A 242 -10.09 -14.58 6.05
CA LEU A 242 -9.70 -15.98 5.98
C LEU A 242 -9.14 -16.51 7.31
N CYS A 243 -8.28 -15.74 7.98
CA CYS A 243 -7.77 -16.10 9.30
C CYS A 243 -8.91 -16.30 10.30
N LYS A 244 -9.89 -15.39 10.34
CA LYS A 244 -11.09 -15.54 11.20
C LYS A 244 -11.89 -16.81 10.90
N LYS A 245 -11.86 -17.27 9.65
CA LYS A 245 -12.61 -18.46 9.20
C LYS A 245 -11.87 -19.76 9.53
N TYR A 246 -10.55 -19.79 9.34
CA TYR A 246 -9.76 -21.03 9.37
C TYR A 246 -8.90 -21.20 10.61
N VAL A 247 -8.62 -20.13 11.34
CA VAL A 247 -7.73 -20.14 12.51
C VAL A 247 -8.55 -19.91 13.78
N THR A 248 -8.45 -20.84 14.73
CA THR A 248 -9.09 -20.77 16.05
C THR A 248 -8.04 -20.83 17.15
N GLY A 249 -8.40 -20.39 18.36
CA GLY A 249 -7.51 -20.46 19.53
C GLY A 249 -6.48 -19.33 19.65
N THR A 250 -6.61 -18.25 18.89
CA THR A 250 -5.77 -17.04 19.00
C THR A 250 -6.50 -15.90 19.71
N CYS A 251 -5.77 -14.98 20.33
CA CYS A 251 -6.35 -13.84 21.05
C CYS A 251 -7.01 -12.82 20.11
N ASP A 252 -6.47 -12.67 18.91
CA ASP A 252 -7.04 -11.95 17.78
C ASP A 252 -6.51 -12.55 16.46
N HIS A 253 -6.84 -11.90 15.34
CA HIS A 253 -6.38 -12.30 14.00
C HIS A 253 -5.57 -11.19 13.33
N LYS A 254 -4.95 -10.28 14.10
CA LYS A 254 -4.08 -9.26 13.53
C LYS A 254 -2.86 -9.92 12.89
N GLN A 255 -2.28 -9.26 11.90
CA GLN A 255 -1.13 -9.78 11.17
C GLN A 255 0.02 -10.25 12.07
N PRO A 256 0.49 -9.51 13.10
CA PRO A 256 1.54 -10.00 13.99
C PRO A 256 1.17 -11.30 14.73
N THR A 257 -0.08 -11.41 15.17
CA THR A 257 -0.61 -12.62 15.83
C THR A 257 -0.63 -13.80 14.88
N MET A 258 -1.04 -13.58 13.62
CA MET A 258 -1.09 -14.63 12.59
C MET A 258 0.31 -15.03 12.13
N ALA A 259 1.24 -14.08 12.01
CA ALA A 259 2.63 -14.35 11.71
C ALA A 259 3.24 -15.26 12.80
N GLN A 260 3.01 -14.94 14.08
CA GLN A 260 3.44 -15.80 15.19
C GLN A 260 2.78 -17.18 15.16
N TYR A 261 1.46 -17.24 14.95
CA TYR A 261 0.71 -18.51 14.88
C TYR A 261 1.26 -19.45 13.81
N PHE A 262 1.58 -18.92 12.64
CA PHE A 262 2.12 -19.68 11.51
C PHE A 262 3.65 -19.81 11.51
N ASN A 263 4.34 -19.32 12.56
CA ASN A 263 5.79 -19.31 12.67
C ASN A 263 6.50 -18.61 11.49
N ILE A 264 5.92 -17.51 11.02
CA ILE A 264 6.47 -16.64 9.97
C ILE A 264 7.29 -15.55 10.64
N SER A 265 8.56 -15.43 10.23
CA SER A 265 9.45 -14.38 10.73
C SER A 265 9.09 -13.02 10.11
N GLN A 266 9.00 -12.00 10.95
CA GLN A 266 8.88 -10.60 10.54
C GLN A 266 10.18 -9.89 10.96
N GLN A 267 10.91 -9.35 9.99
CA GLN A 267 12.19 -8.68 10.26
C GLN A 267 11.97 -7.20 10.63
N ASP A 268 11.25 -6.47 9.79
CA ASP A 268 10.95 -5.05 9.98
C ASP A 268 9.44 -4.83 9.99
N ALA A 269 8.84 -4.72 11.18
CA ALA A 269 7.41 -4.41 11.29
C ALA A 269 7.14 -2.95 10.91
N HIS A 270 5.96 -2.69 10.32
CA HIS A 270 5.53 -1.36 9.88
C HIS A 270 6.34 -0.79 8.73
N ARG A 271 6.75 -1.68 7.82
CA ARG A 271 7.36 -1.35 6.53
C ARG A 271 6.58 -2.13 5.48
N ALA A 272 5.97 -1.41 4.55
CA ALA A 272 4.95 -1.99 3.68
C ALA A 272 5.44 -3.25 2.93
N GLN A 273 6.67 -3.26 2.42
CA GLN A 273 7.21 -4.44 1.72
C GLN A 273 7.37 -5.67 2.64
N SER A 274 7.85 -5.45 3.87
CA SER A 274 8.02 -6.51 4.88
C SER A 274 6.65 -7.03 5.33
N ASP A 275 5.69 -6.14 5.53
CA ASP A 275 4.32 -6.51 5.90
C ASP A 275 3.59 -7.24 4.75
N ALA A 276 3.79 -6.85 3.50
CA ALA A 276 3.31 -7.59 2.34
C ALA A 276 3.93 -9.00 2.27
N LEU A 277 5.23 -9.16 2.55
CA LEU A 277 5.89 -10.47 2.60
C LEU A 277 5.24 -11.38 3.67
N VAL A 278 5.02 -10.86 4.87
CA VAL A 278 4.34 -11.59 5.95
C VAL A 278 2.92 -11.96 5.56
N CYS A 279 2.16 -11.02 5.00
CA CYS A 279 0.79 -11.24 4.54
C CYS A 279 0.71 -12.35 3.49
N GLY A 280 1.64 -12.37 2.53
CA GLY A 280 1.74 -13.44 1.56
C GLY A 280 2.09 -14.79 2.18
N GLY A 281 3.02 -14.83 3.14
CA GLY A 281 3.29 -16.04 3.92
C GLY A 281 2.05 -16.57 4.64
N ILE A 282 1.26 -15.69 5.26
CA ILE A 282 -0.01 -16.06 5.91
C ILE A 282 -0.99 -16.64 4.87
N MET A 283 -1.09 -16.03 3.70
CA MET A 283 -1.92 -16.54 2.61
C MET A 283 -1.49 -17.94 2.17
N ALA A 284 -0.18 -18.19 2.03
CA ALA A 284 0.36 -19.50 1.70
C ALA A 284 -0.03 -20.57 2.74
N GLU A 285 0.02 -20.27 4.04
CA GLU A 285 -0.41 -21.20 5.08
C GLU A 285 -1.93 -21.41 5.09
N LEU A 286 -2.72 -20.35 4.90
CA LEU A 286 -4.18 -20.45 4.80
C LEU A 286 -4.61 -21.37 3.64
N LEU A 287 -3.93 -21.28 2.49
CA LEU A 287 -4.22 -22.15 1.34
C LEU A 287 -3.98 -23.65 1.63
N LYS A 288 -3.10 -23.99 2.59
CA LYS A 288 -2.90 -25.39 3.03
C LYS A 288 -4.00 -25.88 3.98
N LEU A 289 -4.69 -24.97 4.66
CA LEU A 289 -5.79 -25.28 5.59
C LEU A 289 -7.15 -25.43 4.88
N MET A 290 -7.28 -24.85 3.68
CA MET A 290 -8.41 -25.06 2.77
C MET A 290 -8.31 -26.42 2.07
#